data_AF-A0A2D6RX34-F1
#
_entry.id   AF-A0A2D6RX34-F1
#
_cell.length_a   1.000
_cell.length_b   1.000
_cell.length_c   1.000
_cell.angle_alpha   90.00
_cell.angle_beta   90.00
_cell.angle_gamma   90.00
#
_symmetry.space_group_name_H-M   'P 1'
#
loop_
_entity.id
_entity.type
_entity.pdbx_description
1 polymer ?
#
loop_
_entity_poly.entity_id
_entity_poly.type
_entity_poly.pdbx_seq_one_letter_code
_entity_poly.pdbx_strand_id
1 'polypeptide(L)'
;MLKSRRKILQASAGLVLAGPMFGQRRALAQTPACDDSPTPRQIEGPYYTPQTPRRSNLIDGLPGEVLIFEGRVLSTVCQPVPDAIVDLWSCDAQGVYDNSGFKLRGHQITDAQGRFRFQTLVPGSYGNSSFRRTPHFHVKVQPPASPLLTTQLYFPDHPLNQRDSFFNPALLVKIEKKVQQPKLALFDFVVPVQAGG
;
A
#
# COMPACT_ATOMS: atom_id res chain seq x y z
N MET A 1 -31.72 -72.35 -31.33
CA MET A 1 -31.89 -71.91 -29.92
C MET A 1 -31.13 -70.61 -29.73
N LEU A 2 -31.81 -69.56 -29.22
CA LEU A 2 -31.32 -68.30 -28.61
C LEU A 2 -30.40 -67.39 -29.46
N LYS A 3 -30.47 -66.05 -29.45
CA LYS A 3 -31.41 -65.01 -29.02
C LYS A 3 -30.76 -63.68 -29.47
N SER A 4 -31.55 -62.71 -29.97
CA SER A 4 -31.35 -61.23 -29.83
C SER A 4 -30.05 -60.57 -30.36
N ARG A 5 -29.98 -59.31 -30.84
CA ARG A 5 -30.91 -58.17 -30.94
C ARG A 5 -30.29 -57.19 -31.98
N ARG A 6 -31.11 -56.65 -32.88
CA ARG A 6 -30.77 -55.51 -33.76
C ARG A 6 -30.65 -54.22 -32.96
N LYS A 7 -29.65 -53.38 -33.24
CA LYS A 7 -29.72 -51.93 -33.00
C LYS A 7 -29.12 -51.17 -34.17
N ILE A 8 -29.93 -50.26 -34.69
CA ILE A 8 -29.76 -49.38 -35.83
C ILE A 8 -28.90 -48.20 -35.38
N LEU A 9 -27.85 -47.86 -36.14
CA LEU A 9 -27.07 -46.64 -35.95
C LEU A 9 -27.73 -45.54 -36.79
N GLN A 10 -28.42 -44.59 -36.13
CA GLN A 10 -28.85 -43.35 -36.78
C GLN A 10 -27.70 -42.34 -36.72
N ALA A 11 -27.28 -41.85 -37.88
CA ALA A 11 -26.40 -40.71 -38.01
C ALA A 11 -27.25 -39.44 -37.97
N SER A 12 -27.01 -38.56 -37.00
CA SER A 12 -27.58 -37.22 -36.95
C SER A 12 -26.45 -36.21 -36.99
N ALA A 13 -26.30 -35.55 -38.14
CA ALA A 13 -25.43 -34.40 -38.34
C ALA A 13 -26.04 -33.19 -37.61
N GLY A 14 -25.37 -32.73 -36.55
CA GLY A 14 -25.73 -31.51 -35.83
C GLY A 14 -25.11 -30.28 -36.50
N LEU A 15 -25.94 -29.38 -37.01
CA LEU A 15 -25.55 -28.08 -37.55
C LEU A 15 -25.26 -27.12 -36.37
N VAL A 16 -24.00 -26.68 -36.22
CA VAL A 16 -23.63 -25.69 -35.20
C VAL A 16 -23.82 -24.29 -35.77
N LEU A 17 -24.89 -23.60 -35.35
CA LEU A 17 -25.09 -22.18 -35.64
C LEU A 17 -24.20 -21.35 -34.70
N ALA A 18 -23.15 -20.75 -35.25
CA ALA A 18 -22.30 -19.79 -34.55
C ALA A 18 -23.06 -18.46 -34.38
N GLY A 19 -23.65 -18.24 -33.20
CA GLY A 19 -24.16 -16.92 -32.80
C GLY A 19 -23.01 -15.96 -32.43
N PRO A 20 -23.21 -14.63 -32.55
CA PRO A 20 -22.17 -13.67 -32.24
C PRO A 20 -21.83 -13.74 -30.74
N MET A 21 -20.59 -14.10 -30.43
CA MET A 21 -19.99 -13.97 -29.10
C MET A 21 -19.87 -12.48 -28.79
N PHE A 22 -20.92 -11.87 -28.24
CA PHE A 22 -20.79 -10.63 -27.52
C PHE A 22 -19.91 -10.90 -26.30
N GLY A 23 -18.62 -10.61 -26.44
CA GLY A 23 -17.65 -10.70 -25.37
C GLY A 23 -18.16 -9.85 -24.21
N GLN A 24 -18.63 -10.52 -23.15
CA GLN A 24 -18.85 -9.86 -21.88
C GLN A 24 -17.49 -9.27 -21.48
N ARG A 25 -17.37 -7.93 -21.52
CA ARG A 25 -16.33 -7.23 -20.79
C ARG A 25 -16.57 -7.61 -19.33
N ARG A 26 -15.84 -8.62 -18.83
CA ARG A 26 -15.71 -8.83 -17.40
C ARG A 26 -15.11 -7.55 -16.86
N ALA A 27 -15.93 -6.74 -16.21
CA ALA A 27 -15.43 -5.76 -15.28
C ALA A 27 -14.57 -6.54 -14.28
N LEU A 28 -13.26 -6.32 -14.32
CA LEU A 28 -12.37 -6.87 -13.31
C LEU A 28 -12.85 -6.33 -11.96
N ALA A 29 -13.14 -7.22 -11.02
CA ALA A 29 -13.54 -6.83 -9.69
C ALA A 29 -12.45 -5.93 -9.10
N GLN A 30 -12.78 -4.66 -8.84
CA GLN A 30 -11.91 -3.80 -8.04
C GLN A 30 -12.14 -4.12 -6.58
N THR A 31 -11.21 -4.80 -5.92
CA THR A 31 -10.84 -4.52 -4.51
C THR A 31 -9.64 -5.38 -4.09
N PRO A 32 -8.59 -4.80 -3.47
CA PRO A 32 -8.04 -5.44 -2.28
C PRO A 32 -9.18 -5.53 -1.25
N ALA A 33 -9.28 -6.63 -0.51
CA ALA A 33 -10.20 -6.70 0.62
C ALA A 33 -9.87 -5.55 1.58
N CYS A 34 -10.75 -4.54 1.65
CA CYS A 34 -10.67 -3.55 2.69
C CYS A 34 -11.32 -4.20 3.91
N ASP A 35 -10.48 -4.43 4.92
CA ASP A 35 -10.93 -4.70 6.27
C ASP A 35 -11.44 -3.35 6.80
N ASP A 36 -12.70 -3.27 7.25
CA ASP A 36 -13.32 -2.03 7.74
C ASP A 36 -12.62 -1.47 8.99
N SER A 37 -11.63 -2.21 9.53
CA SER A 37 -10.76 -1.81 10.62
C SER A 37 -9.89 -0.59 10.24
N PRO A 38 -10.04 0.55 10.93
CA PRO A 38 -9.21 1.73 10.68
C PRO A 38 -7.73 1.44 10.92
N THR A 39 -6.86 2.06 10.12
CA THR A 39 -5.41 1.95 10.31
C THR A 39 -5.02 2.42 11.72
N PRO A 40 -4.31 1.59 12.52
CA PRO A 40 -3.93 1.95 13.88
C PRO A 40 -3.11 3.24 13.93
N ARG A 41 -3.40 4.10 14.93
CA ARG A 41 -2.61 5.29 15.23
C ARG A 41 -1.34 4.92 15.99
N GLN A 42 -0.28 5.69 15.77
CA GLN A 42 0.97 5.58 16.54
C GLN A 42 1.60 6.95 16.78
N ILE A 43 2.63 6.97 17.63
CA ILE A 43 3.36 8.20 17.97
C ILE A 43 4.02 8.82 16.72
N GLU A 44 4.07 10.15 16.71
CA GLU A 44 4.79 10.93 15.69
C GLU A 44 6.31 10.69 15.76
N GLY A 45 6.83 10.51 16.97
CA GLY A 45 8.27 10.51 17.22
C GLY A 45 8.86 11.93 17.18
N PRO A 46 10.16 12.08 17.48
CA PRO A 46 10.77 13.39 17.72
C PRO A 46 11.23 14.10 16.44
N TYR A 47 11.08 13.47 15.26
CA TYR A 47 11.73 13.90 14.02
C TYR A 47 10.75 14.35 12.93
N TYR A 48 9.52 14.73 13.27
CA TYR A 48 8.61 15.32 12.29
C TYR A 48 9.01 16.77 11.98
N THR A 49 8.88 17.16 10.70
CA THR A 49 9.14 18.54 10.24
C THR A 49 7.92 18.98 9.44
N PRO A 50 7.19 20.04 9.86
CA PRO A 50 6.01 20.50 9.16
C PRO A 50 6.37 21.17 7.82
N GLN A 51 5.35 21.48 7.02
CA GLN A 51 5.49 22.19 5.74
C GLN A 51 6.36 21.42 4.72
N THR A 52 6.22 20.09 4.69
CA THR A 52 6.95 19.26 3.73
C THR A 52 6.59 19.65 2.29
N PRO A 53 7.52 19.56 1.33
CA PRO A 53 7.23 19.85 -0.06
C PRO A 53 6.32 18.80 -0.69
N ARG A 54 5.45 19.21 -1.63
CA ARG A 54 4.68 18.27 -2.46
C ARG A 54 5.59 17.65 -3.51
N ARG A 55 5.98 16.39 -3.33
CA ARG A 55 6.88 15.68 -4.26
C ARG A 55 6.79 14.17 -4.11
N SER A 56 7.02 13.47 -5.21
CA SER A 56 6.97 12.00 -5.25
C SER A 56 8.34 11.36 -5.05
N ASN A 57 9.43 11.97 -5.52
CA ASN A 57 10.79 11.51 -5.24
C ASN A 57 11.36 12.22 -4.00
N LEU A 58 11.71 11.45 -2.98
CA LEU A 58 12.20 11.95 -1.69
C LEU A 58 13.72 11.76 -1.49
N ILE A 59 14.40 11.08 -2.42
CA ILE A 59 15.77 10.57 -2.21
C ILE A 59 16.80 11.70 -2.15
N ASP A 60 16.64 12.74 -2.97
CA ASP A 60 17.55 13.91 -3.03
C ASP A 60 19.05 13.52 -3.11
N GLY A 61 19.36 12.50 -3.91
CA GLY A 61 20.73 12.02 -4.13
C GLY A 61 21.34 11.18 -2.99
N LEU A 62 20.57 10.85 -1.95
CA LEU A 62 21.04 9.96 -0.89
C LEU A 62 21.29 8.54 -1.41
N PRO A 63 22.36 7.87 -0.94
CA PRO A 63 22.62 6.49 -1.29
C PRO A 63 21.70 5.55 -0.51
N GLY A 64 21.32 4.44 -1.13
CA GLY A 64 20.56 3.38 -0.47
C GLY A 64 19.79 2.51 -1.45
N GLU A 65 19.09 1.52 -0.91
CA GLU A 65 18.20 0.70 -1.71
C GLU A 65 16.91 1.47 -2.05
N VAL A 66 16.70 1.73 -3.34
CA VAL A 66 15.50 2.44 -3.83
C VAL A 66 14.26 1.58 -3.60
N LEU A 67 13.23 2.21 -3.03
CA LEU A 67 11.92 1.64 -2.77
C LEU A 67 10.85 2.52 -3.41
N ILE A 68 9.91 1.90 -4.12
CA ILE A 68 8.64 2.52 -4.47
C ILE A 68 7.65 2.20 -3.35
N PHE A 69 7.06 3.23 -2.74
CA PHE A 69 5.98 3.08 -1.77
C PHE A 69 4.69 3.62 -2.37
N GLU A 70 3.68 2.77 -2.52
CA GLU A 70 2.38 3.17 -3.08
C GLU A 70 1.23 2.43 -2.41
N GLY A 71 0.03 2.94 -2.63
CA GLY A 71 -1.18 2.37 -2.09
C GLY A 71 -2.36 3.31 -2.28
N ARG A 72 -3.38 3.12 -1.46
CA ARG A 72 -4.61 3.91 -1.46
C ARG A 72 -4.92 4.47 -0.08
N VAL A 73 -5.66 5.56 -0.05
CA VAL A 73 -6.43 5.98 1.12
C VAL A 73 -7.89 5.60 0.86
N LEU A 74 -8.44 4.80 1.76
CA LEU A 74 -9.80 4.27 1.75
C LEU A 74 -10.54 4.74 3.00
N SER A 75 -11.85 4.91 2.90
CA SER A 75 -12.71 5.14 4.06
C SER A 75 -13.00 3.82 4.80
N THR A 76 -13.59 3.91 5.99
CA THR A 76 -14.07 2.75 6.77
C THR A 76 -15.28 2.03 6.14
N VAL A 77 -15.74 2.47 4.97
CA VAL A 77 -16.73 1.79 4.13
C VAL A 77 -16.14 1.44 2.76
N CYS A 78 -14.81 1.33 2.71
CA CYS A 78 -14.01 0.88 1.58
C CYS A 78 -14.15 1.72 0.30
N GLN A 79 -14.50 3.00 0.44
CA GLN A 79 -14.51 3.95 -0.68
C GLN A 79 -13.16 4.65 -0.81
N PRO A 80 -12.62 4.83 -2.02
CA PRO A 80 -11.43 5.64 -2.22
C PRO A 80 -11.64 7.09 -1.74
N VAL A 81 -10.62 7.65 -1.10
CA VAL A 81 -10.64 9.01 -0.57
C VAL A 81 -9.76 9.90 -1.45
N PRO A 82 -10.35 10.70 -2.36
CA PRO A 82 -9.60 11.68 -3.13
C PRO A 82 -9.14 12.85 -2.25
N ASP A 83 -8.14 13.58 -2.74
CA ASP A 83 -7.64 14.81 -2.14
C ASP A 83 -7.11 14.69 -0.69
N ALA A 84 -6.86 13.46 -0.23
CA ALA A 84 -6.21 13.23 1.05
C ALA A 84 -4.72 13.55 0.94
N ILE A 85 -4.18 14.25 1.94
CA ILE A 85 -2.74 14.47 2.05
C ILE A 85 -2.12 13.23 2.70
N VAL A 86 -1.15 12.63 2.03
CA VAL A 86 -0.28 11.59 2.59
C VAL A 86 1.10 12.21 2.73
N ASP A 87 1.55 12.43 3.96
CA ASP A 87 2.85 13.05 4.28
C ASP A 87 3.78 12.00 4.90
N LEU A 88 4.88 11.73 4.19
CA LEU A 88 5.82 10.65 4.47
C LEU A 88 7.14 11.24 4.97
N TRP A 89 7.68 10.66 6.04
CA TRP A 89 9.06 10.89 6.44
C TRP A 89 9.74 9.64 6.98
N SER A 90 11.05 9.54 6.76
CA SER A 90 11.88 8.45 7.27
C SER A 90 13.30 8.90 7.55
N CYS A 91 14.07 8.02 8.21
CA CYS A 91 15.52 8.12 8.20
C CYS A 91 16.10 7.58 6.88
N ASP A 92 17.38 7.86 6.65
CA ASP A 92 18.17 7.24 5.59
C ASP A 92 18.51 5.78 5.89
N ALA A 93 19.22 5.13 4.96
CA ALA A 93 19.64 3.74 5.09
C ALA A 93 20.61 3.49 6.27
N GLN A 94 21.17 4.54 6.87
CA GLN A 94 22.04 4.47 8.05
C GLN A 94 21.29 4.77 9.36
N GLY A 95 20.00 5.09 9.29
CA GLY A 95 19.18 5.40 10.46
C GLY A 95 19.26 6.86 10.91
N VAL A 96 19.70 7.78 10.04
CA VAL A 96 19.81 9.22 10.34
C VAL A 96 18.65 9.99 9.71
N TYR A 97 17.98 10.84 10.48
CA TYR A 97 16.96 11.77 9.97
C TYR A 97 17.61 13.09 9.55
N ASP A 98 17.15 13.65 8.42
CA ASP A 98 17.44 15.03 8.07
C ASP A 98 16.61 15.98 8.94
N ASN A 99 17.28 16.72 9.82
CA ASN A 99 16.67 17.74 10.69
C ASN A 99 16.99 19.17 10.22
N SER A 100 17.61 19.31 9.04
CA SER A 100 18.06 20.59 8.48
C SER A 100 17.34 20.96 7.18
N GLY A 101 16.78 19.97 6.49
CA GLY A 101 15.99 20.13 5.29
C GLY A 101 14.90 19.07 5.18
N PHE A 102 14.60 18.67 3.95
CA PHE A 102 13.48 17.78 3.65
C PHE A 102 13.88 16.44 3.04
N LYS A 103 15.16 16.04 3.04
CA LYS A 103 15.55 14.74 2.45
C LYS A 103 14.78 13.60 3.09
N LEU A 104 14.24 12.69 2.28
CA LEU A 104 13.36 11.60 2.70
C LEU A 104 12.06 12.07 3.38
N ARG A 105 11.63 13.30 3.10
CA ARG A 105 10.38 13.92 3.54
C ARG A 105 9.62 14.52 2.37
N GLY A 106 8.30 14.40 2.38
CA GLY A 106 7.44 14.99 1.38
C GLY A 106 6.04 14.45 1.45
N HIS A 107 5.11 15.19 0.86
CA HIS A 107 3.73 14.75 0.79
C HIS A 107 3.23 14.59 -0.65
N GLN A 108 2.19 13.79 -0.80
CA GLN A 108 1.37 13.65 -1.99
C GLN A 108 -0.08 13.94 -1.65
N ILE A 109 -0.86 14.26 -2.68
CA ILE A 109 -2.31 14.37 -2.60
C ILE A 109 -2.88 13.21 -3.41
N THR A 110 -3.81 12.46 -2.83
CA THR A 110 -4.39 11.28 -3.47
C THR A 110 -5.20 11.65 -4.70
N ASP A 111 -5.15 10.79 -5.72
CA ASP A 111 -5.98 10.96 -6.93
C ASP A 111 -7.46 10.58 -6.71
N ALA A 112 -8.26 10.65 -7.76
CA ALA A 112 -9.68 10.28 -7.74
C ALA A 112 -9.95 8.81 -7.36
N GLN A 113 -8.93 7.94 -7.35
CA GLN A 113 -8.99 6.56 -6.90
C GLN A 113 -8.29 6.37 -5.54
N GLY A 114 -8.04 7.46 -4.82
CA GLY A 114 -7.39 7.46 -3.51
C GLY A 114 -5.91 7.10 -3.57
N ARG A 115 -5.28 7.04 -4.75
CA ARG A 115 -3.91 6.52 -4.89
C ARG A 115 -2.86 7.55 -4.56
N PHE A 116 -1.77 7.11 -3.96
CA PHE A 116 -0.53 7.87 -3.76
C PHE A 116 0.68 7.05 -4.20
N ARG A 117 1.81 7.71 -4.47
CA ARG A 117 3.07 7.04 -4.82
C ARG A 117 4.28 7.89 -4.45
N PHE A 118 5.25 7.26 -3.82
CA PHE A 118 6.57 7.82 -3.49
C PHE A 118 7.69 6.95 -4.06
N GLN A 119 8.78 7.59 -4.45
CA GLN A 119 10.09 6.99 -4.61
C GLN A 119 10.96 7.45 -3.44
N THR A 120 11.41 6.50 -2.64
CA THR A 120 12.17 6.72 -1.40
C THR A 120 13.26 5.64 -1.26
N LEU A 121 13.87 5.53 -0.09
CA LEU A 121 14.81 4.48 0.26
C LEU A 121 14.21 3.52 1.30
N VAL A 122 14.72 2.29 1.34
CA VAL A 122 14.53 1.42 2.51
C VAL A 122 15.25 2.07 3.69
N PRO A 123 14.54 2.43 4.79
CA PRO A 123 15.15 3.10 5.92
C PRO A 123 16.02 2.13 6.73
N GLY A 124 17.03 2.68 7.39
CA GLY A 124 17.80 1.98 8.40
C GLY A 124 17.04 1.83 9.72
N SER A 125 17.72 1.28 10.73
CA SER A 125 17.24 1.27 12.11
C SER A 125 17.83 2.46 12.86
N TYR A 126 16.99 3.35 13.39
CA TYR A 126 17.47 4.49 14.18
C TYR A 126 17.51 4.19 15.68
N GLY A 127 18.39 4.90 16.39
CA GLY A 127 18.58 4.80 17.82
C GLY A 127 20.05 4.60 18.19
N ASN A 128 20.30 4.16 19.42
CA ASN A 128 21.63 3.86 19.94
C ASN A 128 21.73 2.40 20.41
N SER A 129 22.71 2.08 21.24
CA SER A 129 22.91 0.74 21.80
C SER A 129 21.83 0.33 22.81
N SER A 130 21.26 1.30 23.52
CA SER A 130 20.26 1.08 24.59
C SER A 130 18.82 1.11 24.08
N PHE A 131 18.59 1.74 22.93
CA PHE A 131 17.29 1.84 22.30
C PHE A 131 17.45 1.81 20.79
N ARG A 132 16.79 0.87 20.10
CA ARG A 132 16.82 0.78 18.65
C ARG A 132 15.44 0.43 18.11
N ARG A 133 14.96 1.25 17.18
CA ARG A 133 13.70 1.02 16.48
C ARG A 133 13.92 0.10 15.30
N THR A 134 12.93 -0.73 14.99
CA THR A 134 12.93 -1.47 13.72
C THR A 134 12.77 -0.50 12.54
N PRO A 135 13.24 -0.77 11.31
CA PRO A 135 13.02 0.09 10.16
C PRO A 135 11.55 0.40 9.97
N HIS A 136 11.24 1.68 9.78
CA HIS A 136 9.86 2.11 9.58
C HIS A 136 9.79 3.41 8.78
N PHE A 137 8.64 3.60 8.17
CA PHE A 137 8.16 4.89 7.72
C PHE A 137 7.30 5.51 8.81
N HIS A 138 7.35 6.83 8.93
CA HIS A 138 6.29 7.56 9.57
C HIS A 138 5.39 8.18 8.52
N VAL A 139 4.08 8.17 8.78
CA VAL A 139 3.11 8.72 7.84
C VAL A 139 2.04 9.49 8.59
N LYS A 140 1.69 10.64 8.03
CA LYS A 140 0.50 11.40 8.35
C LYS A 140 -0.48 11.29 7.19
N VAL A 141 -1.72 10.92 7.46
CA VAL A 141 -2.79 10.86 6.46
C VAL A 141 -3.92 11.78 6.89
N GLN A 142 -4.20 12.80 6.07
CA GLN A 142 -5.18 13.83 6.36
C GLN A 142 -6.24 13.84 5.25
N PRO A 143 -7.39 13.17 5.45
CA PRO A 143 -8.51 13.27 4.54
C PRO A 143 -9.11 14.69 4.57
N PRO A 144 -9.77 15.13 3.49
CA PRO A 144 -10.49 16.41 3.49
C PRO A 144 -11.47 16.50 4.65
N ALA A 145 -11.45 17.64 5.35
CA ALA A 145 -12.35 17.96 6.47
C ALA A 145 -12.44 16.87 7.56
N SER A 146 -11.46 15.98 7.70
CA SER A 146 -11.53 14.86 8.64
C SER A 146 -10.38 14.91 9.65
N PRO A 147 -10.34 14.07 10.70
CA PRO A 147 -9.21 14.04 11.62
C PRO A 147 -7.92 13.49 11.00
N LEU A 148 -6.78 14.11 11.32
CA LEU A 148 -5.43 13.63 10.97
C LEU A 148 -5.17 12.24 11.54
N LEU A 149 -4.74 11.27 10.73
CA LEU A 149 -4.08 10.04 11.17
C LEU A 149 -2.57 10.30 11.27
N THR A 150 -1.96 9.97 12.40
CA THR A 150 -0.49 9.82 12.54
C THR A 150 -0.20 8.37 12.86
N THR A 151 0.68 7.74 12.11
CA THR A 151 1.03 6.33 12.26
C THR A 151 2.45 6.05 11.77
N GLN A 152 2.86 4.78 11.85
CA GLN A 152 4.12 4.27 11.30
C GLN A 152 3.86 3.01 10.49
N LEU A 153 4.74 2.68 9.56
CA LEU A 153 4.67 1.46 8.76
C LEU A 153 5.97 0.68 8.88
N TYR A 154 5.87 -0.63 9.08
CA TYR A 154 6.98 -1.52 9.37
C TYR A 154 7.29 -2.45 8.20
N PHE A 155 8.52 -2.94 8.15
CA PHE A 155 8.97 -3.89 7.13
C PHE A 155 8.86 -5.34 7.63
N PRO A 156 8.40 -6.27 6.78
CA PRO A 156 8.26 -7.67 7.17
C PRO A 156 9.62 -8.31 7.47
N ASP A 157 9.60 -9.33 8.33
CA ASP A 157 10.73 -10.21 8.65
C ASP A 157 11.99 -9.52 9.22
N HIS A 158 11.89 -8.25 9.62
CA HIS A 158 13.01 -7.56 10.23
C HIS A 158 13.23 -8.03 11.68
N PRO A 159 14.44 -8.47 12.09
CA PRO A 159 14.68 -9.04 13.41
C PRO A 159 14.32 -8.13 14.59
N LEU A 160 14.41 -6.81 14.39
CA LEU A 160 14.06 -5.84 15.42
C LEU A 160 12.55 -5.69 15.66
N ASN A 161 11.68 -6.22 14.78
CA ASN A 161 10.23 -6.21 15.00
C ASN A 161 9.86 -6.88 16.33
N GLN A 162 10.61 -7.90 16.76
CA GLN A 162 10.37 -8.63 18.01
C GLN A 162 10.81 -7.84 19.26
N ARG A 163 11.57 -6.76 19.10
CA ARG A 163 12.18 -5.98 20.20
C ARG A 163 11.62 -4.57 20.30
N ASP A 164 11.05 -4.05 19.22
CA ASP A 164 10.46 -2.72 19.17
C ASP A 164 9.04 -2.74 19.76
N SER A 165 8.84 -2.09 20.91
CA SER A 165 7.54 -2.04 21.59
C SER A 165 6.45 -1.31 20.80
N PHE A 166 6.82 -0.54 19.78
CA PHE A 166 5.86 0.09 18.87
C PHE A 166 5.47 -0.81 17.71
N PHE A 167 6.21 -1.90 17.43
CA PHE A 167 5.89 -2.77 16.31
C PHE A 167 4.44 -3.28 16.39
N ASN A 168 3.71 -3.14 15.27
CA ASN A 168 2.35 -3.64 15.13
C ASN A 168 2.23 -4.39 13.79
N PRO A 169 1.84 -5.67 13.77
CA PRO A 169 1.71 -6.45 12.54
C PRO A 169 0.65 -5.89 11.57
N ALA A 170 -0.36 -5.17 12.06
CA ALA A 170 -1.36 -4.50 11.20
C ALA A 170 -0.79 -3.31 10.40
N LEU A 171 0.43 -2.88 10.72
CA LEU A 171 1.14 -1.78 10.08
C LEU A 171 2.31 -2.29 9.21
N LEU A 172 2.34 -3.58 8.88
CA LEU A 172 3.31 -4.13 7.94
C LEU A 172 3.01 -3.71 6.51
N VAL A 173 4.01 -3.19 5.80
CA VAL A 173 3.93 -3.05 4.35
C VAL A 173 4.06 -4.42 3.69
N LYS A 174 3.33 -4.63 2.59
CA LYS A 174 3.56 -5.77 1.72
C LYS A 174 4.75 -5.47 0.81
N ILE A 175 5.78 -6.28 0.84
CA ILE A 175 6.94 -6.14 -0.04
C ILE A 175 6.80 -7.05 -1.26
N GLU A 176 6.82 -6.46 -2.45
CA GLU A 176 6.95 -7.16 -3.71
C GLU A 176 8.35 -6.93 -4.28
N LYS A 177 9.10 -8.02 -4.47
CA LYS A 177 10.40 -8.00 -5.12
C LYS A 177 10.18 -8.13 -6.62
N LYS A 178 10.65 -7.16 -7.39
CA LYS A 178 10.66 -7.22 -8.84
C LYS A 178 12.10 -7.41 -9.32
N VAL A 179 12.32 -8.40 -10.17
CA VAL A 179 13.65 -8.64 -10.77
C VAL A 179 14.04 -7.41 -11.59
N GLN A 180 15.25 -6.89 -11.40
CA GLN A 180 15.80 -5.73 -12.12
C GLN A 180 14.99 -4.43 -11.98
N GLN A 181 14.15 -4.31 -10.94
CA GLN A 181 13.40 -3.10 -10.61
C GLN A 181 13.56 -2.76 -9.12
N PRO A 182 13.30 -1.50 -8.72
CA PRO A 182 13.22 -1.15 -7.31
C PRO A 182 12.22 -2.04 -6.56
N LYS A 183 12.48 -2.27 -5.26
CA LYS A 183 11.50 -2.94 -4.39
C LYS A 183 10.21 -2.13 -4.36
N LEU A 184 9.08 -2.82 -4.28
CA LEU A 184 7.76 -2.22 -4.14
C LEU A 184 7.21 -2.51 -2.74
N ALA A 185 6.87 -1.47 -2.00
CA ALA A 185 6.12 -1.54 -0.75
C ALA A 185 4.69 -1.06 -0.99
N LEU A 186 3.73 -1.90 -0.59
CA LEU A 186 2.30 -1.63 -0.72
C LEU A 186 1.66 -1.51 0.66
N PHE A 187 0.87 -0.46 0.86
CA PHE A 187 0.03 -0.30 2.05
C PHE A 187 -1.20 0.57 1.74
N ASP A 188 -2.39 0.07 2.04
CA ASP A 188 -3.62 0.85 1.95
C ASP A 188 -3.99 1.37 3.34
N PHE A 189 -4.23 2.68 3.44
CA PHE A 189 -4.71 3.32 4.65
C PHE A 189 -6.24 3.27 4.70
N VAL A 190 -6.80 2.91 5.85
CA VAL A 190 -8.23 2.98 6.13
C VAL A 190 -8.46 4.04 7.18
N VAL A 191 -9.19 5.10 6.83
CA VAL A 191 -9.38 6.28 7.68
C VAL A 191 -10.86 6.64 7.84
N PRO A 192 -11.28 7.09 9.03
CA PRO A 192 -12.62 7.66 9.18
C PRO A 192 -12.69 8.97 8.39
N VAL A 193 -13.74 9.10 7.57
CA VAL A 193 -14.04 10.32 6.81
C VAL A 193 -15.28 10.96 7.39
N GLN A 194 -15.26 12.29 7.58
CA GLN A 194 -16.47 13.02 7.90
C GLN A 194 -17.40 12.98 6.68
N ALA A 195 -18.67 12.65 6.88
CA ALA A 195 -19.66 12.79 5.83
C ALA A 195 -19.72 14.27 5.41
N GLY A 196 -19.66 14.55 4.12
CA GLY A 196 -19.88 15.89 3.60
C GLY A 196 -21.26 16.38 4.06
N GLY A 197 -21.30 17.53 4.72
CA GLY A 197 -22.54 18.24 5.07
C GLY A 197 -23.19 18.88 3.86
#